data_AF-A0A4Q6J8H5-F1
#
_entry.id   AF-A0A4Q6J8H5-F1
#
_cell.length_a   1.000
_cell.length_b   1.000
_cell.length_c   1.000
_cell.angle_alpha   90.00
_cell.angle_beta   90.00
_cell.angle_gamma   90.00
#
_symmetry.space_group_name_H-M   'P 1'
#
loop_
_entity.id
_entity.type
_entity.pdbx_description
1 polymer ?
#
loop_
_entity_poly.entity_id
_entity_poly.type
_entity_poly.pdbx_seq_one_letter_code
_entity_poly.pdbx_strand_id
1 'polypeptide(L)'
;MRNYFYAYHGPKNKDNFDFKKGYGVSGEKTLKKVKVGDFVFIIQNLNKSFYELCGLYEIVKIQDTKVGKLRYRVELRDLSNLDNLIQLDEQELSKLLPKATGDKRRSNFQRHFCKQNYSFQRPLDNEVISILKSLLPKKNQLQEHLDDFDEQVKEALNSSKEAREERLRKSSKKPEKLTVTTTFFKRNPDVVAEALIRANGVCQGCNQPAPFIRRKDGTPYLEVHHKIKLANGGDDTVENTIALCPNCHREEHFG
;
A
#
# COMPACT_ATOMS: atom_id res chain seq x y z
N MET A 1 8.27 2.09 23.50
CA MET A 1 7.97 3.02 22.40
C MET A 1 8.50 2.44 21.08
N ARG A 2 7.68 2.48 20.02
CA ARG A 2 8.05 2.07 18.66
C ARG A 2 8.58 3.30 17.92
N ASN A 3 9.68 3.15 17.20
CA ASN A 3 10.33 4.25 16.49
C ASN A 3 10.05 4.16 14.99
N TYR A 4 10.11 5.30 14.30
CA TYR A 4 10.06 5.37 12.84
C TYR A 4 11.45 5.69 12.31
N PHE A 5 11.88 4.97 11.29
CA PHE A 5 13.13 5.19 10.58
C PHE A 5 12.87 5.45 9.11
N TYR A 6 13.92 5.77 8.37
CA TYR A 6 13.92 5.64 6.92
C TYR A 6 15.10 4.77 6.47
N ALA A 7 14.96 4.16 5.28
CA ALA A 7 16.07 3.55 4.57
C ALA A 7 16.05 3.90 3.08
N TYR A 8 17.24 3.97 2.48
CA TYR A 8 17.42 4.40 1.10
C TYR A 8 17.83 3.27 0.18
N HIS A 9 17.04 3.04 -0.86
CA HIS A 9 17.34 2.12 -1.94
C HIS A 9 17.98 2.91 -3.10
N GLY A 10 19.30 3.06 -3.03
CA GLY A 10 20.04 3.98 -3.89
C GLY A 10 20.34 3.47 -5.31
N PRO A 11 21.06 4.30 -6.11
CA PRO A 11 21.21 4.10 -7.55
C PRO A 11 22.19 2.99 -7.96
N LYS A 12 22.73 2.24 -6.99
CA LYS A 12 23.55 1.04 -7.27
C LYS A 12 22.69 -0.20 -7.52
N ASN A 13 21.39 -0.12 -7.21
CA ASN A 13 20.44 -1.20 -7.43
C ASN A 13 19.88 -1.11 -8.85
N LYS A 14 19.65 -2.26 -9.48
CA LYS A 14 19.08 -2.36 -10.83
C LYS A 14 17.56 -2.44 -10.84
N ASP A 15 17.00 -3.04 -9.79
CA ASP A 15 15.57 -3.32 -9.65
C ASP A 15 14.94 -2.44 -8.57
N ASN A 16 13.62 -2.24 -8.67
CA ASN A 16 12.81 -1.62 -7.63
C ASN A 16 12.96 -2.34 -6.29
N PHE A 17 12.79 -1.60 -5.20
CA PHE A 17 12.80 -2.20 -3.87
C PHE A 17 11.67 -3.24 -3.73
N ASP A 18 12.03 -4.44 -3.27
CA ASP A 18 11.11 -5.55 -3.03
C ASP A 18 11.18 -5.91 -1.55
N PHE A 19 10.14 -5.52 -0.78
CA PHE A 19 10.09 -5.72 0.65
C PHE A 19 10.06 -7.21 1.05
N LYS A 20 9.59 -8.11 0.16
CA LYS A 20 9.55 -9.56 0.42
C LYS A 20 10.95 -10.15 0.58
N LYS A 21 11.96 -9.51 -0.02
CA LYS A 21 13.38 -9.88 0.14
C LYS A 21 14.03 -9.27 1.37
N GLY A 22 13.32 -8.38 2.08
CA GLY A 22 13.82 -7.62 3.22
C GLY A 22 14.89 -6.59 2.84
N TYR A 23 15.15 -5.66 3.76
CA TYR A 23 16.17 -4.64 3.57
C TYR A 23 17.54 -5.12 4.10
N GLY A 24 18.58 -4.99 3.26
CA GLY A 24 19.93 -5.44 3.57
C GLY A 24 20.79 -4.32 4.13
N VAL A 25 21.45 -4.58 5.27
CA VAL A 25 22.44 -3.67 5.86
C VAL A 25 23.80 -4.38 6.01
N SER A 26 24.88 -3.61 5.87
CA SER A 26 26.25 -4.15 5.96
C SER A 26 26.81 -4.12 7.39
N GLY A 27 26.31 -3.23 8.25
CA GLY A 27 26.86 -2.99 9.58
C GLY A 27 25.98 -3.54 10.70
N GLU A 28 26.57 -4.34 11.59
CA GLU A 28 25.91 -4.84 12.81
C GLU A 28 25.43 -3.69 13.72
N LYS A 29 26.17 -2.58 13.73
CA LYS A 29 25.79 -1.36 14.47
C LYS A 29 24.45 -0.79 14.02
N THR A 30 24.08 -0.97 12.75
CA THR A 30 22.80 -0.53 12.21
C THR A 30 21.67 -1.41 12.75
N LEU A 31 21.88 -2.72 12.89
CA LEU A 31 20.90 -3.61 13.51
C LEU A 31 20.65 -3.27 14.98
N LYS A 32 21.69 -2.90 15.73
CA LYS A 32 21.55 -2.56 17.16
C LYS A 32 20.70 -1.31 17.42
N LYS A 33 20.42 -0.51 16.39
CA LYS A 33 19.63 0.73 16.49
C LYS A 33 18.14 0.51 16.30
N VAL A 34 17.74 -0.62 15.73
CA VAL A 34 16.36 -0.96 15.40
C VAL A 34 15.94 -2.23 16.13
N LYS A 35 14.64 -2.38 16.35
CA LYS A 35 14.08 -3.60 16.93
C LYS A 35 12.82 -4.01 16.18
N VAL A 36 12.42 -5.27 16.38
CA VAL A 36 11.13 -5.77 15.91
C VAL A 36 10.00 -4.89 16.46
N GLY A 37 9.04 -4.55 15.60
CA GLY A 37 7.93 -3.64 15.87
C GLY A 37 8.23 -2.16 15.62
N ASP A 38 9.47 -1.77 15.31
CA ASP A 38 9.75 -0.43 14.76
C ASP A 38 9.28 -0.34 13.30
N PHE A 39 9.12 0.88 12.81
CA PHE A 39 8.61 1.17 11.47
C PHE A 39 9.69 1.81 10.59
N VAL A 40 9.59 1.63 9.28
CA VAL A 40 10.52 2.21 8.31
C VAL A 40 9.81 2.70 7.05
N PHE A 41 10.10 3.94 6.65
CA PHE A 41 9.81 4.43 5.31
C PHE A 41 10.96 4.07 4.36
N ILE A 42 10.65 3.45 3.21
CA ILE A 42 11.67 3.15 2.21
C ILE A 42 11.55 4.15 1.05
N ILE A 43 12.63 4.89 0.79
CA ILE A 43 12.71 5.81 -0.35
C ILE A 43 13.74 5.26 -1.32
N GLN A 44 13.41 5.22 -2.60
CA GLN A 44 14.32 4.76 -3.65
C GLN A 44 14.68 5.86 -4.63
N ASN A 45 15.80 5.64 -5.31
CA ASN A 45 16.23 6.39 -6.47
C ASN A 45 17.23 5.51 -7.24
N LEU A 46 16.79 4.91 -8.34
CA LEU A 46 17.57 3.93 -9.11
C LEU A 46 18.51 4.57 -10.14
N ASN A 47 18.08 5.67 -10.77
CA ASN A 47 18.73 6.26 -11.95
C ASN A 47 19.12 7.73 -11.76
N LYS A 48 19.16 8.23 -10.52
CA LYS A 48 19.40 9.64 -10.16
C LYS A 48 18.42 10.64 -10.78
N SER A 49 17.32 10.17 -11.38
CA SER A 49 16.39 11.04 -12.10
C SER A 49 15.30 11.58 -11.17
N PHE A 50 14.66 10.71 -10.38
CA PHE A 50 13.64 11.10 -9.42
C PHE A 50 13.67 10.18 -8.18
N TYR A 51 12.99 10.62 -7.12
CA TYR A 51 12.83 9.86 -5.88
C TYR A 51 11.43 9.27 -5.82
N GLU A 52 11.32 8.11 -5.20
CA GLU A 52 10.03 7.46 -4.99
C GLU A 52 9.92 6.93 -3.56
N LEU A 53 8.77 7.10 -2.94
CA LEU A 53 8.42 6.43 -1.69
C LEU A 53 7.87 5.04 -2.03
N CYS A 54 8.57 4.01 -1.57
CA CYS A 54 8.19 2.62 -1.80
C CYS A 54 7.09 2.15 -0.83
N GLY A 55 7.02 2.76 0.36
CA GLY A 55 6.00 2.43 1.34
C GLY A 55 6.46 2.66 2.78
N LEU A 56 5.55 2.31 3.69
CA LEU A 56 5.77 2.24 5.13
C LEU A 56 5.66 0.79 5.57
N TYR A 57 6.67 0.30 6.28
CA TYR A 57 6.78 -1.09 6.67
C TYR A 57 7.01 -1.24 8.18
N GLU A 58 6.52 -2.33 8.75
CA GLU A 58 6.92 -2.78 10.08
C GLU A 58 8.08 -3.76 10.00
N ILE A 59 9.05 -3.62 10.91
CA ILE A 59 10.14 -4.59 11.08
C ILE A 59 9.59 -5.80 11.82
N VAL A 60 9.46 -6.92 11.13
CA VAL A 60 8.94 -8.16 11.72
C VAL A 60 10.03 -9.08 12.22
N LYS A 61 11.23 -9.02 11.61
CA LYS A 61 12.35 -9.86 12.01
C LYS A 61 13.67 -9.22 11.60
N ILE A 62 14.69 -9.44 12.45
CA ILE A 62 16.05 -9.00 12.22
C ILE A 62 16.95 -10.22 12.33
N GLN A 63 17.77 -10.47 11.33
CA GLN A 63 18.66 -11.64 11.32
C GLN A 63 19.99 -11.35 10.63
N ASP A 64 21.01 -12.09 11.07
CA ASP A 64 22.30 -12.17 10.38
C ASP A 64 22.32 -13.41 9.50
N THR A 65 22.28 -13.21 8.18
CA THR A 65 22.32 -14.30 7.20
C THR A 65 23.70 -14.94 7.08
N LYS A 66 24.74 -14.35 7.68
CA LYS A 66 26.15 -14.77 7.59
C LYS A 66 26.69 -14.86 6.14
N VAL A 67 25.99 -14.27 5.17
CA VAL A 67 26.30 -14.37 3.74
C VAL A 67 26.31 -12.99 3.07
N GLY A 68 27.37 -12.73 2.29
CA GLY A 68 27.48 -11.54 1.45
C GLY A 68 27.78 -10.22 2.20
N LYS A 69 27.92 -9.12 1.44
CA LYS A 69 28.26 -7.79 1.98
C LYS A 69 27.10 -7.11 2.73
N LEU A 70 25.86 -7.51 2.45
CA LEU A 70 24.63 -7.05 3.11
C LEU A 70 24.03 -8.19 3.95
N ARG A 71 24.87 -8.80 4.80
CA ARG A 71 24.55 -10.01 5.57
C ARG A 71 23.42 -9.82 6.56
N TYR A 72 23.21 -8.61 7.05
CA TYR A 72 22.15 -8.33 8.01
C TYR A 72 20.88 -7.99 7.28
N ARG A 73 19.81 -8.72 7.58
CA ARG A 73 18.50 -8.57 6.93
C ARG A 73 17.44 -8.15 7.93
N VAL A 74 16.71 -7.13 7.53
CA VAL A 74 15.51 -6.62 8.19
C VAL A 74 14.33 -7.08 7.34
N GLU A 75 13.60 -8.08 7.82
CA GLU A 75 12.37 -8.55 7.18
C GLU A 75 11.23 -7.58 7.50
N LEU A 76 10.39 -7.32 6.50
CA LEU A 76 9.42 -6.24 6.51
C LEU A 76 8.01 -6.76 6.22
N ARG A 77 7.03 -6.18 6.91
CA ARG A 77 5.60 -6.29 6.57
C ARG A 77 5.12 -4.94 6.05
N ASP A 78 4.54 -4.92 4.85
CA ASP A 78 3.96 -3.70 4.28
C ASP A 78 2.71 -3.26 5.06
N LEU A 79 2.66 -1.98 5.42
CA LEU A 79 1.52 -1.33 6.06
C LEU A 79 0.84 -0.33 5.14
N SER A 80 1.53 0.08 4.08
CA SER A 80 1.05 1.09 3.13
C SER A 80 0.18 0.51 2.02
N ASN A 81 0.35 -0.77 1.68
CA ASN A 81 -0.39 -1.46 0.62
C ASN A 81 -0.45 -0.63 -0.68
N LEU A 82 0.70 -0.08 -1.09
CA LEU A 82 0.76 0.78 -2.26
C LEU A 82 0.63 -0.08 -3.53
N ASP A 83 -0.39 0.21 -4.34
CA ASP A 83 -0.53 -0.36 -5.70
C ASP A 83 0.66 0.05 -6.60
N ASN A 84 1.15 1.29 -6.43
CA ASN A 84 2.27 1.86 -7.19
C ASN A 84 3.17 2.71 -6.27
N LEU A 85 4.46 2.81 -6.63
CA LEU A 85 5.40 3.70 -5.94
C LEU A 85 4.98 5.16 -6.10
N ILE A 86 5.19 5.96 -5.06
CA ILE A 86 4.79 7.38 -5.07
C ILE A 86 5.99 8.21 -5.47
N GLN A 87 5.94 8.84 -6.66
CA GLN A 87 6.96 9.80 -7.07
C GLN A 87 6.98 11.00 -6.11
N LEU A 88 8.17 11.34 -5.63
CA LEU A 88 8.40 12.41 -4.66
C LEU A 88 8.89 13.67 -5.37
N ASP A 89 8.17 14.77 -5.17
CA ASP A 89 8.64 16.09 -5.56
C ASP A 89 9.68 16.60 -4.55
N GLU A 90 10.95 16.55 -4.93
CA GLU A 90 12.06 16.98 -4.09
C GLU A 90 11.95 18.45 -3.67
N GLN A 91 11.45 19.32 -4.55
CA GLN A 91 11.37 20.76 -4.29
C GLN A 91 10.26 21.08 -3.31
N GLU A 92 9.06 20.52 -3.52
CA GLU A 92 7.93 20.71 -2.61
C GLU A 92 8.21 20.11 -1.23
N LEU A 93 8.74 18.88 -1.18
CA LEU A 93 9.10 18.26 0.10
C LEU A 93 10.22 19.01 0.82
N SER A 94 11.17 19.61 0.10
CA SER A 94 12.20 20.44 0.73
C SER A 94 11.63 21.66 1.45
N LYS A 95 10.51 22.21 0.99
CA LYS A 95 9.80 23.33 1.62
C LYS A 95 9.03 22.88 2.87
N LEU A 96 8.42 21.69 2.81
CA LEU A 96 7.60 21.14 3.90
C LEU A 96 8.43 20.58 5.06
N LEU A 97 9.58 19.95 4.76
CA LEU A 97 10.41 19.32 5.77
C LEU A 97 11.05 20.35 6.72
N PRO A 98 11.21 20.04 8.02
CA PRO A 98 11.97 20.88 8.93
C PRO A 98 13.40 21.09 8.40
N LYS A 99 13.99 22.26 8.70
CA LYS A 99 15.34 22.60 8.23
C LYS A 99 16.38 21.64 8.79
N ALA A 100 16.97 20.83 7.92
CA ALA A 100 18.08 19.95 8.27
C ALA A 100 19.43 20.68 8.14
N THR A 101 20.28 20.50 9.15
CA THR A 101 21.69 20.88 9.10
C THR A 101 22.47 19.91 8.19
N GLY A 102 23.58 20.37 7.61
CA GLY A 102 24.43 19.53 6.77
C GLY A 102 24.93 20.24 5.51
N ASP A 103 25.33 19.46 4.51
CA ASP A 103 25.92 19.95 3.27
C ASP A 103 24.95 20.88 2.52
N LYS A 104 25.34 22.15 2.41
CA LYS A 104 24.53 23.22 1.80
C LYS A 104 24.26 22.98 0.31
N ARG A 105 25.08 22.17 -0.37
CA ARG A 105 24.89 21.80 -1.79
C ARG A 105 23.70 20.88 -2.01
N ARG A 106 23.20 20.24 -0.96
CA ARG A 106 22.06 19.33 -1.00
C ARG A 106 20.78 20.07 -0.67
N SER A 107 19.69 19.69 -1.32
CA SER A 107 18.35 20.14 -0.93
C SER A 107 18.02 19.70 0.50
N ASN A 108 17.02 20.34 1.10
CA ASN A 108 16.58 19.98 2.45
C ASN A 108 16.09 18.52 2.50
N PHE A 109 15.35 18.08 1.47
CA PHE A 109 14.96 16.69 1.28
C PHE A 109 16.17 15.74 1.29
N GLN A 110 17.18 16.02 0.47
CA GLN A 110 18.37 15.16 0.37
C GLN A 110 19.18 15.11 1.68
N ARG A 111 19.15 16.16 2.51
CA ARG A 111 19.80 16.17 3.83
C ARG A 111 19.08 15.23 4.81
N HIS A 112 17.76 15.08 4.70
CA HIS A 112 16.98 14.10 5.47
C HIS A 112 17.16 12.67 4.97
N PHE A 113 17.03 12.44 3.65
CA PHE A 113 16.81 11.09 3.10
C PHE A 113 17.87 10.58 2.13
N CYS A 114 18.98 11.29 1.94
CA CYS A 114 19.98 10.84 0.96
C CYS A 114 21.40 10.84 1.52
N LYS A 115 21.60 10.96 2.83
CA LYS A 115 22.94 10.91 3.43
C LYS A 115 23.54 9.50 3.22
N GLN A 116 24.77 9.43 2.70
CA GLN A 116 25.39 8.14 2.40
C GLN A 116 25.49 7.28 3.67
N ASN A 117 25.07 6.01 3.60
CA ASN A 117 25.04 5.04 4.72
C ASN A 117 24.09 5.40 5.89
N TYR A 118 23.01 6.14 5.67
CA TYR A 118 22.09 6.60 6.73
C TYR A 118 20.80 5.79 6.94
N SER A 119 20.62 4.67 6.26
CA SER A 119 19.49 3.78 6.56
C SER A 119 19.52 3.36 8.03
N PHE A 120 18.41 3.54 8.73
CA PHE A 120 18.24 3.22 10.16
C PHE A 120 19.22 3.93 11.12
N GLN A 121 19.76 5.10 10.76
CA GLN A 121 20.75 5.80 11.60
C GLN A 121 20.20 6.34 12.91
N ARG A 122 19.02 6.97 12.86
CA ARG A 122 18.30 7.57 14.00
C ARG A 122 16.79 7.50 13.76
N PRO A 123 15.96 7.50 14.82
CA PRO A 123 14.53 7.75 14.69
C PRO A 123 14.26 9.08 13.98
N LEU A 124 13.23 9.10 13.13
CA LEU A 124 12.70 10.29 12.48
C LEU A 124 11.98 11.17 13.50
N ASP A 125 12.04 12.48 13.27
CA ASP A 125 11.33 13.46 14.07
C ASP A 125 9.83 13.42 13.74
N ASN A 126 8.95 13.70 14.71
CA ASN A 126 7.49 13.58 14.54
C ASN A 126 6.93 14.38 13.35
N GLU A 127 7.50 15.56 13.08
CA GLU A 127 7.13 16.40 11.94
C GLU A 127 7.45 15.71 10.60
N VAL A 128 8.64 15.10 10.50
CA VAL A 128 9.04 14.33 9.31
C VAL A 128 8.13 13.10 9.13
N ILE A 129 7.80 12.41 10.21
CA ILE A 129 6.87 11.27 10.19
C ILE A 129 5.49 11.72 9.67
N SER A 130 4.98 12.85 10.17
CA SER A 130 3.69 13.41 9.75
C SER A 130 3.66 13.70 8.25
N ILE A 131 4.71 14.34 7.73
CA ILE A 131 4.85 14.65 6.29
C ILE A 131 4.91 13.37 5.46
N LEU A 132 5.72 12.38 5.85
CA LEU A 132 5.80 11.13 5.07
C LEU A 132 4.50 10.32 5.13
N LYS A 133 3.79 10.33 6.26
CA LYS A 133 2.47 9.69 6.37
C LYS A 133 1.41 10.39 5.53
N SER A 134 1.48 11.72 5.37
CA SER A 134 0.50 12.44 4.54
C SER A 134 0.65 12.16 3.05
N LEU A 135 1.81 11.66 2.62
CA LEU A 135 2.03 11.17 1.25
C LEU A 135 1.41 9.81 1.00
N LEU A 136 1.24 8.98 2.05
CA LEU A 136 0.59 7.69 1.90
C LEU A 136 -0.91 7.89 1.63
N PRO A 137 -1.53 7.04 0.79
CA PRO A 137 -2.97 7.08 0.59
C PRO A 137 -3.64 6.90 1.95
N LYS A 138 -4.47 7.87 2.34
CA LYS A 138 -5.30 7.74 3.51
C LYS A 138 -6.28 6.61 3.24
N LYS A 139 -6.15 5.50 3.97
CA LYS A 139 -7.25 4.53 4.05
C LYS A 139 -8.45 5.29 4.60
N ASN A 140 -9.59 5.19 3.92
CA ASN A 140 -10.82 5.78 4.47
C ASN A 140 -11.22 4.96 5.72
N GLN A 141 -11.98 5.57 6.62
CA GLN A 141 -12.40 4.93 7.89
C GLN A 141 -13.04 3.56 7.64
N LEU A 142 -13.79 3.41 6.54
CA LEU A 142 -14.38 2.14 6.15
C LEU A 142 -13.30 1.07 5.90
N GLN A 143 -12.26 1.39 5.13
CA GLN A 143 -11.19 0.44 4.83
C GLN A 143 -10.41 0.05 6.07
N GLU A 144 -10.14 0.98 6.99
CA GLU A 144 -9.49 0.67 8.27
C GLU A 144 -10.33 -0.31 9.10
N HIS A 145 -11.65 -0.10 9.18
CA HIS A 145 -12.55 -1.03 9.85
C HIS A 145 -12.60 -2.42 9.19
N LEU A 146 -12.58 -2.47 7.85
CA LEU A 146 -12.55 -3.73 7.11
C LEU A 146 -11.24 -4.49 7.33
N ASP A 147 -10.09 -3.81 7.30
CA ASP A 147 -8.78 -4.42 7.52
C ASP A 147 -8.64 -4.97 8.95
N ASP A 148 -9.11 -4.23 9.95
CA ASP A 148 -9.14 -4.69 11.34
C ASP A 148 -10.03 -5.92 11.52
N PHE A 149 -11.21 -5.90 10.91
CA PHE A 149 -12.12 -7.04 10.92
C PHE A 149 -11.49 -8.28 10.25
N ASP A 150 -10.81 -8.12 9.12
CA ASP A 150 -10.13 -9.22 8.43
C ASP A 150 -9.01 -9.83 9.30
N GLU A 151 -8.28 -9.01 10.06
CA GLU A 151 -7.27 -9.51 11.00
C GLU A 151 -7.91 -10.29 12.15
N GLN A 152 -9.02 -9.79 12.73
CA GLN A 152 -9.79 -10.51 13.75
C GLN A 152 -10.33 -11.85 13.22
N VAL A 153 -10.75 -11.90 11.94
CA VAL A 153 -11.17 -13.15 11.29
C VAL A 153 -9.99 -14.12 11.18
N LYS A 154 -8.80 -13.67 10.79
CA LYS A 154 -7.60 -14.53 10.74
C LYS A 154 -7.25 -15.09 12.11
N GLU A 155 -7.27 -14.26 13.15
CA GLU A 155 -7.06 -14.72 14.53
C GLU A 155 -8.10 -15.77 14.94
N ALA A 156 -9.37 -15.55 14.58
CA ALA A 156 -10.43 -16.51 14.85
C ALA A 156 -10.25 -17.84 14.09
N LEU A 157 -9.81 -17.79 12.84
CA LEU A 157 -9.49 -18.98 12.04
C LEU A 157 -8.33 -19.78 12.64
N ASN A 158 -7.32 -19.10 13.19
CA ASN A 158 -6.17 -19.72 13.85
C ASN A 158 -6.48 -20.29 15.25
N SER A 159 -7.65 -19.99 15.81
CA SER A 159 -8.11 -20.57 17.10
C SER A 159 -8.79 -21.93 16.93
N SER A 160 -8.95 -22.69 18.03
CA SER A 160 -9.69 -23.96 17.98
C SER A 160 -11.19 -23.74 17.73
N LYS A 161 -11.87 -24.79 17.27
CA LYS A 161 -13.33 -24.75 17.05
C LYS A 161 -14.07 -24.45 18.36
N GLU A 162 -13.68 -25.10 19.45
CA GLU A 162 -14.28 -24.96 20.77
C GLU A 162 -14.12 -23.53 21.29
N ALA A 163 -12.94 -22.92 21.07
CA ALA A 163 -12.68 -21.53 21.44
C ALA A 163 -13.59 -20.56 20.66
N ARG A 164 -13.83 -20.81 19.36
CA ARG A 164 -14.80 -20.02 18.57
C ARG A 164 -16.23 -20.19 19.07
N GLU A 165 -16.66 -21.42 19.34
CA GLU A 165 -18.00 -21.72 19.82
C GLU A 165 -18.30 -21.04 21.16
N GLU A 166 -17.33 -21.02 22.07
CA GLU A 166 -17.45 -20.34 23.36
C GLU A 166 -17.59 -18.82 23.19
N ARG A 167 -16.80 -18.20 22.28
CA ARG A 167 -16.97 -16.76 21.95
C ARG A 167 -18.36 -16.48 21.37
N LEU A 168 -18.86 -17.35 20.50
CA LEU A 168 -20.19 -17.21 19.89
C LEU A 168 -21.32 -17.30 20.92
N ARG A 169 -21.22 -18.23 21.89
CA ARG A 169 -22.23 -18.36 22.98
C ARG A 169 -22.35 -17.11 23.84
N LYS A 170 -21.24 -16.41 24.05
CA LYS A 170 -21.17 -15.16 24.85
C LYS A 170 -21.51 -13.90 24.06
N SER A 171 -21.47 -13.97 22.73
CA SER A 171 -21.65 -12.79 21.87
C SER A 171 -23.11 -12.35 21.73
N SER A 172 -23.33 -11.04 21.55
CA SER A 172 -24.64 -10.52 21.12
C SER A 172 -24.96 -11.03 19.71
N LYS A 173 -26.19 -11.54 19.52
CA LYS A 173 -26.67 -11.98 18.20
C LYS A 173 -26.95 -10.81 17.25
N LYS A 174 -27.10 -9.59 17.78
CA LYS A 174 -27.33 -8.38 16.99
C LYS A 174 -26.03 -7.59 16.92
N PRO A 175 -25.47 -7.36 15.72
CA PRO A 175 -24.25 -6.58 15.57
C PRO A 175 -24.52 -5.10 15.87
N GLU A 176 -23.48 -4.42 16.34
CA GLU A 176 -23.49 -2.97 16.47
C GLU A 176 -23.48 -2.30 15.09
N LYS A 177 -24.10 -1.12 14.99
CA LYS A 177 -24.11 -0.35 13.74
C LYS A 177 -23.02 0.71 13.82
N LEU A 178 -22.18 0.76 12.80
CA LEU A 178 -21.17 1.80 12.63
C LEU A 178 -21.59 2.73 11.48
N THR A 179 -21.55 4.03 11.71
CA THR A 179 -21.78 5.06 10.68
C THR A 179 -20.44 5.61 10.22
N VAL A 180 -20.14 5.46 8.94
CA VAL A 180 -18.92 5.97 8.31
C VAL A 180 -19.26 6.96 7.20
N THR A 181 -18.44 8.00 7.03
CA THR A 181 -18.53 8.93 5.90
C THR A 181 -17.50 8.53 4.85
N THR A 182 -17.91 8.49 3.58
CA THR A 182 -17.05 8.10 2.47
C THR A 182 -17.26 9.01 1.26
N THR A 183 -16.22 9.15 0.45
CA THR A 183 -16.22 9.95 -0.77
C THR A 183 -16.19 9.01 -1.98
N PHE A 184 -16.98 9.31 -3.01
CA PHE A 184 -17.03 8.54 -4.24
C PHE A 184 -16.85 9.44 -5.46
N PHE A 185 -16.30 8.88 -6.53
CA PHE A 185 -16.29 9.52 -7.84
C PHE A 185 -17.68 9.48 -8.47
N LYS A 186 -18.17 10.64 -8.92
CA LYS A 186 -19.37 10.74 -9.75
C LYS A 186 -19.01 10.33 -11.17
N ARG A 187 -19.22 9.05 -11.49
CA ARG A 187 -18.92 8.49 -12.82
C ARG A 187 -19.89 8.98 -13.88
N ASN A 188 -19.41 9.09 -15.11
CA ASN A 188 -20.21 9.37 -16.29
C ASN A 188 -21.04 8.12 -16.66
N PRO A 189 -22.38 8.20 -16.61
CA PRO A 189 -23.24 7.06 -16.92
C PRO A 189 -23.08 6.57 -18.37
N ASP A 190 -22.75 7.46 -19.32
CA ASP A 190 -22.62 7.09 -20.74
C ASP A 190 -21.39 6.23 -20.99
N VAL A 191 -20.28 6.49 -20.27
CA VAL A 191 -19.07 5.65 -20.31
C VAL A 191 -19.37 4.24 -19.84
N VAL A 192 -20.14 4.11 -18.76
CA VAL A 192 -20.54 2.81 -18.21
C VAL A 192 -21.49 2.09 -19.18
N ALA A 193 -22.48 2.78 -19.72
CA ALA A 193 -23.44 2.21 -20.66
C ALA A 193 -22.74 1.71 -21.95
N GLU A 194 -21.87 2.53 -22.53
CA GLU A 194 -21.12 2.19 -23.74
C GLU A 194 -20.20 0.98 -23.51
N ALA A 195 -19.50 0.93 -22.36
CA ALA A 195 -18.66 -0.22 -22.02
C ALA A 195 -19.47 -1.53 -21.92
N LEU A 196 -20.69 -1.47 -21.36
CA LEU A 196 -21.58 -2.63 -21.24
C LEU A 196 -22.16 -3.07 -22.60
N ILE A 197 -22.58 -2.11 -23.44
CA ILE A 197 -23.07 -2.38 -24.80
C ILE A 197 -21.96 -3.04 -25.63
N ARG A 198 -20.75 -2.45 -25.62
CA ARG A 198 -19.57 -2.97 -26.31
C ARG A 198 -19.23 -4.40 -25.88
N ALA A 199 -19.43 -4.74 -24.61
CA ALA A 199 -19.16 -6.07 -24.07
C ALA A 199 -20.20 -7.12 -24.49
N ASN A 200 -21.41 -6.70 -24.89
CA ASN A 200 -22.48 -7.57 -25.37
C ASN A 200 -22.72 -8.81 -24.48
N GLY A 201 -22.72 -8.60 -23.16
CA GLY A 201 -22.95 -9.66 -22.18
C GLY A 201 -21.82 -10.70 -22.04
N VAL A 202 -20.64 -10.44 -22.60
CA VAL A 202 -19.45 -11.28 -22.45
C VAL A 202 -18.40 -10.54 -21.63
N CYS A 203 -17.86 -11.20 -20.61
CA CYS A 203 -16.76 -10.67 -19.80
C CYS A 203 -15.52 -10.48 -20.68
N GLN A 204 -14.95 -9.28 -20.66
CA GLN A 204 -13.77 -8.94 -21.48
C GLN A 204 -12.44 -9.40 -20.85
N GLY A 205 -12.46 -9.97 -19.64
CA GLY A 205 -11.31 -10.58 -18.99
C GLY A 205 -11.18 -12.08 -19.29
N CYS A 206 -12.25 -12.86 -19.04
CA CYS A 206 -12.24 -14.32 -19.21
C CYS A 206 -12.98 -14.84 -20.46
N ASN A 207 -13.57 -13.95 -21.26
CA ASN A 207 -14.35 -14.27 -22.45
C ASN A 207 -15.56 -15.20 -22.21
N GLN A 208 -16.01 -15.32 -20.96
CA GLN A 208 -17.21 -16.07 -20.61
C GLN A 208 -18.45 -15.16 -20.63
N PRO A 209 -19.64 -15.72 -20.92
CA PRO A 209 -20.89 -14.99 -20.75
C PRO A 209 -21.06 -14.45 -19.33
N ALA A 210 -21.84 -13.38 -19.17
CA ALA A 210 -22.22 -12.87 -17.87
C ALA A 210 -22.83 -14.00 -17.00
N PRO A 211 -22.51 -14.04 -15.70
CA PRO A 211 -22.89 -15.15 -14.83
C PRO A 211 -24.40 -15.27 -14.61
N PHE A 212 -25.14 -14.18 -14.78
CA PHE A 212 -26.59 -14.17 -14.66
C PHE A 212 -27.20 -12.96 -15.37
N ILE A 213 -28.52 -13.00 -15.52
CA ILE A 213 -29.35 -11.92 -16.05
C ILE A 213 -29.96 -11.13 -14.89
N ARG A 214 -29.88 -9.80 -14.94
CA ARG A 214 -30.48 -8.89 -13.96
C ARG A 214 -32.00 -9.10 -13.93
N ARG A 215 -32.54 -9.41 -12.74
CA ARG A 215 -34.00 -9.53 -12.55
C ARG A 215 -34.76 -8.23 -12.84
N LYS A 216 -34.11 -7.08 -12.66
CA LYS A 216 -34.74 -5.77 -12.77
C LYS A 216 -35.08 -5.38 -14.21
N ASP A 217 -34.21 -5.70 -15.16
CA ASP A 217 -34.27 -5.18 -16.53
C ASP A 217 -33.94 -6.22 -17.61
N GLY A 218 -33.65 -7.47 -17.24
CA GLY A 218 -33.36 -8.54 -18.19
C GLY A 218 -31.99 -8.45 -18.87
N THR A 219 -31.10 -7.55 -18.42
CA THR A 219 -29.78 -7.37 -19.04
C THR A 219 -28.70 -8.29 -18.42
N PRO A 220 -27.65 -8.67 -19.16
CA PRO A 220 -26.50 -9.40 -18.61
C PRO A 220 -25.79 -8.64 -17.49
N TYR A 221 -25.44 -9.31 -16.39
CA TYR A 221 -24.72 -8.68 -15.28
C TYR A 221 -23.20 -8.70 -15.49
N LEU A 222 -22.64 -7.53 -15.83
CA LEU A 222 -21.20 -7.24 -15.78
C LEU A 222 -20.95 -5.97 -14.94
N GLU A 223 -19.73 -5.81 -14.47
CA GLU A 223 -19.22 -4.67 -13.69
C GLU A 223 -18.17 -3.93 -14.52
N VAL A 224 -18.30 -2.60 -14.65
CA VAL A 224 -17.34 -1.78 -15.39
C VAL A 224 -16.19 -1.38 -14.47
N HIS A 225 -14.98 -1.74 -14.87
CA HIS A 225 -13.72 -1.43 -14.22
C HIS A 225 -12.93 -0.40 -15.03
N HIS A 226 -12.23 0.51 -14.35
CA HIS A 226 -11.27 1.41 -14.99
C HIS A 226 -9.87 0.77 -14.97
N LYS A 227 -9.27 0.53 -16.14
CA LYS A 227 -7.94 -0.10 -16.30
C LYS A 227 -6.87 0.68 -15.50
N ILE A 228 -6.87 2.00 -15.64
CA ILE A 228 -6.22 2.91 -14.71
C ILE A 228 -7.30 3.38 -13.73
N LYS A 229 -7.23 2.92 -12.48
CA LYS A 229 -8.21 3.27 -11.44
C LYS A 229 -8.35 4.80 -11.30
N LEU A 230 -9.58 5.30 -11.14
CA LEU A 230 -9.85 6.72 -10.92
C LEU A 230 -9.10 7.28 -9.69
N ALA A 231 -8.96 6.47 -8.63
CA ALA A 231 -8.19 6.82 -7.44
C ALA A 231 -6.70 7.08 -7.72
N ASN A 232 -6.17 6.51 -8.81
CA ASN A 232 -4.79 6.68 -9.26
C ASN A 232 -4.68 7.73 -10.38
N GLY A 233 -5.70 8.57 -10.55
CA GLY A 233 -5.72 9.63 -11.57
C GLY A 233 -6.10 9.15 -12.97
N GLY A 234 -6.71 7.97 -13.10
CA GLY A 234 -7.23 7.51 -14.39
C GLY A 234 -8.44 8.32 -14.87
N ASP A 235 -8.57 8.45 -16.18
CA ASP A 235 -9.68 9.17 -16.81
C ASP A 235 -10.97 8.34 -16.84
N ASP A 236 -12.11 9.01 -16.71
CA ASP A 236 -13.43 8.36 -16.84
C ASP A 236 -13.86 8.31 -18.32
N THR A 237 -13.26 7.39 -19.07
CA THR A 237 -13.44 7.25 -20.53
C THR A 237 -13.70 5.80 -20.96
N VAL A 238 -14.25 5.62 -22.16
CA VAL A 238 -14.57 4.29 -22.72
C VAL A 238 -13.30 3.48 -23.02
N GLU A 239 -12.20 4.16 -23.34
CA GLU A 239 -10.88 3.57 -23.61
C GLU A 239 -10.24 3.04 -22.33
N ASN A 240 -10.41 3.76 -21.23
CA ASN A 240 -9.91 3.38 -19.92
C ASN A 240 -10.84 2.41 -19.18
N THR A 241 -11.93 1.94 -19.78
CA THR A 241 -12.87 1.01 -19.13
C THR A 241 -12.91 -0.37 -19.77
N ILE A 242 -13.28 -1.36 -18.96
CA ILE A 242 -13.47 -2.76 -19.35
C ILE A 242 -14.66 -3.34 -18.56
N ALA A 243 -15.50 -4.14 -19.21
CA ALA A 243 -16.62 -4.82 -18.56
C ALA A 243 -16.23 -6.24 -18.15
N LEU A 244 -16.34 -6.53 -16.85
CA LEU A 244 -15.88 -7.78 -16.24
C LEU A 244 -17.02 -8.50 -15.53
N CYS A 245 -16.96 -9.83 -15.46
CA CYS A 245 -17.79 -10.58 -14.52
C CYS A 245 -17.32 -10.30 -13.09
N PRO A 246 -18.15 -10.55 -12.05
CA PRO A 246 -17.79 -10.30 -10.66
C PRO A 246 -16.47 -10.98 -10.23
N ASN A 247 -16.18 -12.17 -10.75
CA ASN A 247 -14.97 -12.90 -10.39
C ASN A 247 -13.72 -12.18 -10.93
N CYS A 248 -13.68 -11.92 -12.25
CA CYS A 248 -12.56 -11.18 -12.86
C CYS A 248 -12.45 -9.76 -12.29
N HIS A 249 -13.57 -9.10 -12.01
CA HIS A 249 -13.56 -7.79 -11.39
C HIS A 249 -12.87 -7.80 -10.01
N ARG A 250 -13.14 -8.83 -9.19
CA ARG A 250 -12.48 -9.00 -7.89
C ARG A 250 -11.01 -9.40 -8.03
N GLU A 251 -10.67 -10.23 -9.00
CA GLU A 251 -9.27 -10.60 -9.32
C GLU A 251 -8.43 -9.35 -9.66
N GLU A 252 -8.95 -8.41 -10.46
CA GLU A 252 -8.27 -7.12 -10.74
C GLU A 252 -8.05 -6.24 -9.49
N HIS A 253 -8.88 -6.42 -8.45
CA HIS A 253 -8.74 -5.69 -7.19
C HIS A 253 -7.86 -6.38 -6.16
N PHE A 254 -7.84 -7.73 -6.12
CA PHE A 254 -7.30 -8.48 -4.99
C PHE A 254 -6.29 -9.58 -5.38
N GLY A 255 -6.20 -9.97 -6.65
CA GLY A 255 -5.41 -11.13 -7.10
C GLY A 255 -6.10 -12.44 -6.78
#